data_AF-A0A0S7XP75-F1
#
_entry.id   AF-A0A0S7XP75-F1
#
_cell.length_a   1.000
_cell.length_b   1.000
_cell.length_c   1.000
_cell.angle_alpha   90.00
_cell.angle_beta   90.00
_cell.angle_gamma   90.00
#
_symmetry.space_group_name_H-M   'P 1'
#
loop_
_entity.id
_entity.type
_entity.pdbx_description
1 polymer ?
#
loop_
_entity_poly.entity_id
_entity_poly.type
_entity_poly.pdbx_seq_one_letter_code
_entity_poly.pdbx_strand_id
1 'polypeptide(L)'
;MLREAWPIILGVLEFSIILLLLFETRQYFAGRSLISRRQYAIRMIGGLLMLVLVAALFIGIYVLDLTSQPPRPVAFLVFVGVCLVLLFGLMFMAVADAKAVEKRQSEAEGRLWRDFLLQIARLEGRMPDQPDAAAEDDGAPPARPDDDETGDPLGGEGAGKDQS
;
A
#
# COMPACT_ATOMS: atom_id res chain seq x y z
N MET A 1 -10.46 -37.58 12.87
CA MET A 1 -9.19 -37.08 12.31
C MET A 1 -9.28 -35.65 11.78
N LEU A 2 -10.31 -35.25 11.01
CA LEU A 2 -10.43 -33.86 10.50
C LEU A 2 -10.47 -32.77 11.59
N ARG A 3 -11.04 -33.05 12.77
CA ARG A 3 -11.16 -32.06 13.86
C ARG A 3 -9.79 -31.64 14.45
N GLU A 4 -8.82 -32.54 14.43
CA GLU A 4 -7.46 -32.34 14.91
C GLU A 4 -6.57 -31.59 13.90
N ALA A 5 -6.97 -31.54 12.62
CA ALA A 5 -6.19 -30.92 11.55
C ALA A 5 -6.43 -29.41 11.44
N TRP A 6 -7.59 -28.91 11.89
CA TRP A 6 -7.94 -27.49 11.86
C TRP A 6 -6.94 -26.54 12.53
N PRO A 7 -6.39 -26.82 13.74
CA PRO A 7 -5.48 -25.88 14.37
C PRO A 7 -4.14 -25.84 13.64
N ILE A 8 -3.71 -26.98 13.06
CA ILE A 8 -2.49 -27.06 12.25
C ILE A 8 -2.68 -26.22 10.97
N ILE A 9 -3.82 -26.35 10.29
CA ILE A 9 -4.11 -25.59 9.07
C ILE A 9 -4.16 -24.08 9.38
N LEU A 10 -4.85 -23.68 10.44
CA LEU A 10 -4.93 -22.27 10.85
C LEU A 10 -3.57 -21.72 11.26
N GLY A 11 -2.78 -22.49 12.02
CA GLY A 11 -1.43 -22.08 12.43
C GLY A 11 -0.46 -21.94 11.24
N VAL A 12 -0.50 -22.86 10.28
CA VAL A 12 0.30 -22.77 9.04
C VAL A 12 -0.13 -21.55 8.21
N LEU A 13 -1.44 -21.28 8.13
CA LEU A 13 -1.97 -20.12 7.43
C LEU A 13 -1.50 -18.82 8.11
N GLU A 14 -1.63 -18.71 9.42
CA GLU A 14 -1.19 -17.56 10.21
C GLU A 14 0.31 -17.31 10.03
N PHE A 15 1.12 -18.37 10.18
CA PHE A 15 2.56 -18.28 10.00
C PHE A 15 2.95 -17.83 8.58
N SER A 16 2.25 -18.32 7.57
CA SER A 16 2.47 -17.93 6.17
C SER A 16 2.18 -16.43 5.96
N ILE A 17 1.11 -15.90 6.56
CA ILE A 17 0.77 -14.46 6.49
C ILE A 17 1.87 -13.62 7.16
N ILE A 18 2.38 -14.05 8.33
CA ILE A 18 3.48 -13.37 9.03
C ILE A 18 4.74 -13.35 8.16
N LEU A 19 5.10 -14.48 7.54
CA LEU A 19 6.25 -14.54 6.65
C LEU A 19 6.12 -13.60 5.45
N LEU A 20 4.93 -13.54 4.83
CA LEU A 20 4.67 -12.62 3.73
C LEU A 20 4.83 -11.16 4.16
N LEU A 21 4.25 -10.77 5.30
CA LEU A 21 4.38 -9.43 5.88
C LEU A 21 5.85 -9.07 6.18
N LEU A 22 6.60 -10.01 6.76
CA LEU A 22 8.03 -9.82 7.05
C LEU A 22 8.84 -9.67 5.78
N PHE A 23 8.57 -10.49 4.76
CA PHE A 23 9.27 -10.43 3.48
C PHE A 23 9.00 -9.08 2.79
N GLU A 24 7.75 -8.63 2.79
CA GLU A 24 7.36 -7.36 2.22
C GLU A 24 7.95 -6.17 2.97
N THR A 25 7.99 -6.24 4.31
CA THR A 25 8.68 -5.25 5.15
C THR A 25 10.16 -5.19 4.82
N ARG A 26 10.85 -6.34 4.73
CA ARG A 26 12.28 -6.40 4.36
C ARG A 26 12.53 -5.84 2.97
N GLN A 27 11.68 -6.14 1.99
CA GLN A 27 11.80 -5.59 0.63
C GLN A 27 11.63 -4.07 0.60
N TYR A 28 10.70 -3.53 1.39
CA TYR A 28 10.49 -2.09 1.51
C TYR A 28 11.72 -1.40 2.13
N PHE A 29 12.25 -1.93 3.23
CA PHE A 29 13.45 -1.38 3.88
C PHE A 29 14.71 -1.50 3.01
N ALA A 30 14.80 -2.54 2.17
CA ALA A 30 15.92 -2.70 1.24
C ALA A 30 15.91 -1.69 0.09
N GLY A 31 14.90 -0.80 -0.01
CA GLY A 31 14.81 0.23 -1.04
C GLY A 31 14.63 -0.30 -2.47
N ARG A 32 14.43 -1.63 -2.63
CA ARG A 32 14.23 -2.28 -3.93
C ARG A 32 12.78 -2.20 -4.43
N SER A 33 11.84 -1.70 -3.63
CA SER A 33 10.44 -1.67 -4.04
C SER A 33 10.07 -0.32 -4.69
N LEU A 34 9.47 -0.40 -5.89
CA LEU A 34 8.81 0.71 -6.59
C LEU A 34 7.47 1.11 -5.93
N ILE A 35 7.18 0.58 -4.74
CA ILE A 35 5.91 0.73 -4.04
C ILE A 35 5.90 2.07 -3.31
N SER A 36 4.80 2.83 -3.43
CA SER A 36 4.69 4.06 -2.64
C SER A 36 4.42 3.74 -1.19
N ARG A 37 4.83 4.62 -0.28
CA ARG A 37 4.55 4.51 1.17
C ARG A 37 3.07 4.22 1.47
N ARG A 38 2.16 4.82 0.70
CA ARG A 38 0.71 4.62 0.83
C ARG A 38 0.27 3.18 0.51
N GLN A 39 0.81 2.58 -0.55
CA GLN A 39 0.50 1.19 -0.90
C GLN A 39 1.08 0.22 0.13
N TYR A 40 2.30 0.49 0.60
CA TYR A 40 2.90 -0.28 1.69
C TYR A 40 2.02 -0.24 2.95
N ALA A 41 1.55 0.94 3.35
CA ALA A 41 0.64 1.08 4.50
C ALA A 41 -0.67 0.31 4.30
N ILE A 42 -1.29 0.38 3.12
CA ILE A 42 -2.52 -0.37 2.79
C ILE A 42 -2.28 -1.88 2.92
N ARG A 43 -1.16 -2.40 2.41
CA ARG A 43 -0.81 -3.83 2.53
C ARG A 43 -0.54 -4.25 3.96
N MET A 44 0.17 -3.44 4.74
CA MET A 44 0.42 -3.73 6.15
C MET A 44 -0.90 -3.78 6.94
N ILE A 45 -1.81 -2.84 6.70
CA ILE A 45 -3.13 -2.84 7.34
C ILE A 45 -3.94 -4.06 6.88
N GLY A 46 -3.93 -4.38 5.58
CA GLY A 46 -4.61 -5.55 5.04
C GLY A 46 -4.11 -6.87 5.63
N GLY A 47 -2.79 -7.07 5.69
CA GLY A 47 -2.19 -8.25 6.31
C GLY A 47 -2.45 -8.34 7.81
N LEU A 48 -2.42 -7.21 8.52
CA LEU A 48 -2.81 -7.16 9.95
C LEU A 48 -4.28 -7.51 10.13
N LEU A 49 -5.18 -7.01 9.28
CA LEU A 49 -6.61 -7.36 9.32
C LEU A 49 -6.81 -8.86 9.09
N MET A 50 -6.02 -9.45 8.19
CA MET A 50 -6.06 -10.88 7.91
C MET A 50 -5.59 -11.71 9.11
N LEU A 51 -4.53 -11.29 9.80
CA LEU A 51 -4.08 -11.90 11.06
C LEU A 51 -5.17 -11.82 12.14
N VAL A 52 -5.79 -10.65 12.31
CA VAL A 52 -6.89 -10.47 13.26
C VAL A 52 -8.06 -11.39 12.93
N LEU A 53 -8.40 -11.56 11.65
CA LEU A 53 -9.46 -12.47 11.23
C LEU A 53 -9.12 -13.94 11.53
N VAL A 54 -7.90 -14.39 11.24
CA VAL A 54 -7.45 -15.76 11.54
C VAL A 54 -7.43 -16.02 13.05
N ALA A 55 -6.90 -15.07 13.83
CA ALA A 55 -6.92 -15.15 15.29
C ALA A 55 -8.35 -15.17 15.84
N ALA A 56 -9.25 -14.35 15.30
CA ALA A 56 -10.66 -14.36 15.67
C ALA A 56 -11.29 -15.74 15.38
N LEU A 57 -11.04 -16.32 14.22
CA LEU A 57 -11.51 -17.68 13.88
C LEU A 57 -10.98 -18.72 14.87
N PHE A 58 -9.70 -18.64 15.23
CA PHE A 58 -9.10 -19.52 16.23
C PHE A 58 -9.80 -19.38 17.59
N ILE A 59 -10.01 -18.15 18.07
CA ILE A 59 -10.71 -17.88 19.33
C ILE A 59 -12.16 -18.37 19.29
N GLY A 60 -12.88 -18.12 18.19
CA GLY A 60 -14.26 -18.57 18.02
C GLY A 60 -14.41 -20.08 18.06
N ILE A 61 -13.51 -20.80 17.39
CA ILE A 61 -13.56 -22.26 17.32
C ILE A 61 -13.12 -22.90 18.64
N TYR A 62 -12.02 -22.43 19.24
CA TYR A 62 -11.37 -23.12 20.35
C TYR A 62 -11.70 -22.56 21.73
N VAL A 63 -11.77 -21.23 21.87
CA VAL A 63 -11.95 -20.59 23.18
C VAL A 63 -13.43 -20.46 23.51
N LEU A 64 -14.23 -20.03 22.53
CA LEU A 64 -15.67 -19.87 22.72
C LEU A 64 -16.42 -21.19 22.62
N ASP A 65 -15.75 -22.28 22.20
CA ASP A 65 -16.31 -23.59 21.87
C ASP A 65 -17.75 -23.45 21.40
N LEU A 66 -17.94 -22.72 20.29
CA LEU A 66 -19.25 -22.41 19.73
C LEU A 66 -20.05 -23.68 19.35
N THR A 67 -19.41 -24.84 19.45
CA THR A 67 -20.00 -26.17 19.25
C THR A 67 -20.44 -26.88 20.54
N SER A 68 -20.11 -26.34 21.71
CA SER A 68 -20.50 -26.90 23.01
C SER A 68 -21.97 -26.63 23.36
N GLN A 69 -22.60 -27.60 24.03
CA GLN A 69 -23.93 -27.41 24.63
C GLN A 69 -23.80 -26.92 26.07
N PRO A 70 -24.60 -25.92 26.51
CA PRO A 70 -25.73 -25.31 25.79
C PRO A 70 -25.31 -24.22 24.79
N PRO A 71 -26.00 -24.10 23.64
CA PRO A 71 -25.68 -23.10 22.63
C PRO A 71 -25.88 -21.69 23.19
N ARG A 72 -24.90 -20.81 22.96
CA ARG A 72 -24.98 -19.37 23.27
C ARG A 72 -25.28 -18.58 21.99
N PRO A 73 -26.55 -18.44 21.58
CA PRO A 73 -26.91 -17.91 20.25
C PRO A 73 -26.46 -16.46 20.05
N VAL A 74 -26.49 -15.65 21.10
CA VAL A 74 -26.05 -14.24 21.04
C VAL A 74 -24.55 -14.14 20.78
N ALA A 75 -23.73 -14.93 21.48
CA ALA A 75 -22.28 -14.93 21.29
C ALA A 75 -21.89 -15.40 19.89
N PHE A 76 -22.59 -16.41 19.36
CA PHE A 76 -22.42 -16.88 17.99
C PHE A 76 -22.76 -15.79 16.95
N LEU A 77 -23.90 -15.12 17.10
CA LEU A 77 -24.30 -14.05 16.18
C LEU A 77 -23.32 -12.87 16.19
N VAL A 78 -22.86 -12.45 17.37
CA VAL A 78 -21.84 -11.39 17.49
C VAL A 78 -20.54 -11.83 16.82
N PHE A 79 -20.10 -13.06 17.07
CA PHE A 79 -18.89 -13.60 16.46
C PHE A 79 -18.96 -13.64 14.92
N VAL A 80 -20.06 -14.17 14.37
CA VAL A 80 -20.29 -14.20 12.93
C VAL A 80 -20.36 -12.78 12.36
N GLY A 81 -21.04 -11.86 13.05
CA GLY A 81 -21.11 -10.45 12.67
C GLY A 81 -19.72 -9.80 12.56
N VAL A 82 -18.86 -10.01 13.56
CA VAL A 82 -17.47 -9.50 13.55
C VAL A 82 -16.68 -10.11 12.39
N CYS A 83 -16.79 -11.42 12.16
CA CYS A 83 -16.09 -12.09 11.05
C CYS A 83 -16.54 -11.54 9.69
N LEU A 84 -17.84 -11.31 9.50
CA LEU A 84 -18.37 -10.73 8.27
C LEU A 84 -17.87 -9.30 8.06
N VAL A 85 -17.88 -8.47 9.09
CA VAL A 85 -17.36 -7.09 9.01
C VAL A 85 -15.88 -7.08 8.63
N LEU A 86 -15.06 -7.94 9.26
CA LEU A 86 -13.65 -8.08 8.93
C LEU A 86 -13.45 -8.55 7.48
N LEU A 87 -14.27 -9.51 7.02
CA LEU A 87 -14.22 -10.02 5.65
C LEU A 87 -14.59 -8.96 4.62
N PHE A 88 -15.63 -8.16 4.86
CA PHE A 88 -15.97 -7.01 4.01
C PHE A 88 -14.86 -5.95 4.01
N GLY A 89 -14.23 -5.70 5.17
CA GLY A 89 -13.08 -4.81 5.28
C GLY A 89 -11.89 -5.27 4.43
N LEU A 90 -11.57 -6.57 4.48
CA LEU A 90 -10.55 -7.19 3.63
C LEU A 90 -10.91 -7.08 2.15
N MET A 91 -12.16 -7.34 1.78
CA MET A 91 -12.62 -7.24 0.40
C MET A 91 -12.45 -5.80 -0.14
N PHE A 92 -12.84 -4.80 0.64
CA PHE A 92 -12.69 -3.40 0.26
C PHE A 92 -11.21 -3.01 0.11
N MET A 93 -10.36 -3.45 1.03
CA MET A 93 -8.90 -3.28 0.94
C MET A 93 -8.31 -3.94 -0.31
N ALA A 94 -8.72 -5.17 -0.62
CA ALA A 94 -8.25 -5.89 -1.81
C ALA A 94 -8.65 -5.18 -3.11
N VAL A 95 -9.87 -4.66 -3.19
CA VAL A 95 -10.33 -3.87 -4.34
C VAL A 95 -9.56 -2.55 -4.44
N ALA A 96 -9.29 -1.88 -3.32
CA ALA A 96 -8.51 -0.65 -3.29
C ALA A 96 -7.05 -0.89 -3.76
N ASP A 97 -6.43 -2.00 -3.34
CA ASP A 97 -5.09 -2.38 -3.80
C ASP A 97 -5.08 -2.70 -5.29
N ALA A 98 -6.06 -3.49 -5.77
CA ALA A 98 -6.20 -3.82 -7.19
C ALA A 98 -6.33 -2.57 -8.07
N LYS A 99 -7.19 -1.62 -7.69
CA LYS A 99 -7.34 -0.34 -8.40
C LYS A 99 -6.06 0.50 -8.38
N ALA A 100 -5.33 0.47 -7.26
CA ALA A 100 -4.06 1.19 -7.15
C ALA A 100 -2.96 0.56 -8.04
N VAL A 101 -2.99 -0.76 -8.22
CA VAL A 101 -2.09 -1.47 -9.13
C VAL A 101 -2.47 -1.21 -10.58
N GLU A 102 -3.75 -1.27 -10.94
CA GLU A 102 -4.26 -1.02 -12.29
C GLU A 102 -3.85 0.37 -12.82
N LYS A 103 -4.01 1.41 -11.98
CA LYS A 103 -3.59 2.78 -12.34
C LYS A 103 -2.09 2.87 -12.64
N ARG A 104 -1.26 2.08 -11.96
CA ARG A 104 0.20 2.08 -12.21
C ARG A 104 0.57 1.30 -13.45
N GLN A 105 -0.13 0.20 -13.74
CA GLN A 105 0.08 -0.57 -14.96
C GLN A 105 -0.24 0.27 -16.19
N SER A 106 -1.35 1.01 -16.19
CA SER A 106 -1.70 1.89 -17.31
C SER A 106 -0.67 3.02 -17.53
N GLU A 107 -0.15 3.61 -16.46
CA GLU A 107 0.94 4.59 -16.56
C GLU A 107 2.28 3.98 -17.03
N ALA A 108 2.55 2.71 -16.70
CA ALA A 108 3.74 2.00 -17.15
C ALA A 108 3.64 1.60 -18.63
N GLU A 109 2.48 1.09 -19.06
CA GLU A 109 2.18 0.77 -20.46
C GLU A 109 2.27 2.02 -21.34
N GLY A 110 1.74 3.16 -20.89
CA GLY A 110 1.86 4.43 -21.63
C GLY A 110 3.30 4.88 -21.81
N ARG A 111 4.18 4.66 -20.82
CA ARG A 111 5.62 4.95 -20.93
C ARG A 111 6.31 4.00 -21.90
N LEU A 112 6.06 2.70 -21.79
CA LEU A 112 6.58 1.69 -22.71
C LEU A 112 6.17 1.96 -24.16
N TRP A 113 4.89 2.29 -24.39
CA TRP A 113 4.41 2.63 -25.73
C TRP A 113 5.08 3.88 -26.29
N ARG A 114 5.25 4.92 -25.46
CA ARG A 114 5.92 6.15 -25.90
C ARG A 114 7.39 5.90 -26.25
N ASP A 115 8.09 5.11 -25.45
CA ASP A 115 9.48 4.74 -25.71
C ASP A 115 9.61 3.88 -26.97
N PHE A 116 8.65 2.98 -27.23
CA PHE A 116 8.58 2.17 -28.44
C PHE A 116 8.32 3.02 -29.69
N LEU A 117 7.36 3.96 -29.62
CA LEU A 117 7.10 4.90 -30.72
C LEU A 117 8.29 5.81 -31.01
N LEU A 118 9.01 6.26 -29.97
CA LEU A 118 10.27 7.01 -30.12
C LEU A 118 11.36 6.20 -30.80
N GLN A 119 11.46 4.89 -30.50
CA GLN A 119 12.41 4.00 -31.18
C GLN A 119 12.05 3.79 -32.65
N ILE A 120 10.77 3.60 -32.98
CA ILE A 120 10.31 3.50 -34.37
C ILE A 120 10.61 4.80 -35.12
N ALA A 121 10.28 5.96 -34.55
CA ALA A 121 10.55 7.26 -35.18
C ALA A 121 12.05 7.50 -35.44
N ARG A 122 12.92 7.05 -34.52
CA ARG A 122 14.39 7.08 -34.72
C ARG A 122 14.85 6.13 -35.83
N LEU A 123 14.30 4.91 -35.88
CA LEU A 123 14.65 3.90 -36.89
C LEU A 123 14.18 4.29 -38.29
N GLU A 124 13.04 4.97 -38.40
CA GLU A 124 12.46 5.40 -39.66
C GLU A 124 13.15 6.64 -40.26
N GLY A 125 14.20 7.16 -39.61
CA GLY A 125 15.04 8.26 -40.15
C GLY A 125 14.29 9.59 -40.29
N ARG A 126 13.07 9.70 -39.77
CA ARG A 126 12.29 10.93 -39.67
C ARG A 126 12.57 11.58 -38.31
N MET A 127 13.76 12.15 -38.15
CA MET A 127 13.77 13.39 -37.37
C MET A 127 12.98 14.39 -38.22
N PRO A 128 11.84 14.94 -37.75
CA PRO A 128 11.47 16.25 -38.26
C PRO A 128 12.68 17.13 -38.00
N ASP A 129 13.27 17.66 -39.08
CA ASP A 129 14.27 18.70 -39.02
C ASP A 129 13.86 19.64 -37.89
N GLN A 130 14.66 19.65 -36.83
CA GLN A 130 14.53 20.61 -35.76
C GLN A 130 14.59 21.97 -36.46
N PRO A 131 13.49 22.75 -36.56
CA PRO A 131 13.58 24.03 -37.21
C PRO A 131 14.55 24.83 -36.37
N ASP A 132 15.64 25.21 -37.02
CA ASP A 132 16.79 25.83 -36.41
C ASP A 132 16.35 26.92 -35.42
N ALA A 133 16.78 26.73 -34.18
CA ALA A 133 16.96 27.79 -33.21
C ALA A 133 18.09 28.73 -33.67
N ALA A 134 18.01 29.21 -34.91
CA ALA A 134 18.93 30.14 -35.55
C ALA A 134 18.16 31.21 -36.32
N ALA A 135 17.17 31.80 -35.67
CA ALA A 135 16.83 33.19 -35.90
C ALA A 135 17.03 33.91 -34.56
N GLU A 136 18.20 34.50 -34.42
CA GLU A 136 18.46 35.63 -33.55
C GLU A 136 17.27 36.59 -33.58
N ASP A 137 16.73 36.97 -32.42
CA ASP A 137 16.26 38.33 -32.22
C ASP A 137 16.56 38.76 -30.79
N ASP A 138 17.46 39.74 -30.71
CA ASP A 138 17.93 40.44 -29.52
C ASP A 138 16.74 41.07 -28.77
N GLY A 139 16.50 40.67 -27.51
CA GLY A 139 15.28 41.12 -26.84
C GLY A 139 15.23 40.99 -25.33
N ALA A 140 16.18 41.64 -24.64
CA ALA A 140 16.12 42.06 -23.24
C ALA A 140 16.22 40.98 -22.12
N PRO A 141 17.13 41.15 -21.15
CA PRO A 141 17.12 40.37 -19.92
C PRO A 141 15.84 40.69 -19.10
N PRO A 142 15.09 39.69 -18.61
CA PRO A 142 14.06 39.95 -17.62
C PRO A 142 14.73 40.47 -16.35
N ALA A 143 14.29 41.65 -15.93
CA ALA A 143 14.69 42.29 -14.69
C ALA A 143 14.60 41.29 -13.53
N ARG A 144 15.70 41.15 -12.77
CA ARG A 144 15.67 40.54 -11.45
C ARG A 144 14.74 41.37 -10.56
N PRO A 145 13.68 40.78 -9.98
CA PRO A 145 13.16 41.28 -8.73
C PRO A 145 14.13 40.79 -7.66
N ASP A 146 15.01 41.68 -7.26
CA ASP A 146 15.56 41.66 -5.92
C ASP A 146 14.39 41.70 -4.91
N ASP A 147 14.64 41.08 -3.76
CA ASP A 147 14.09 41.44 -2.45
C ASP A 147 12.60 41.18 -2.17
N ASP A 148 12.34 40.04 -1.51
CA ASP A 148 11.62 40.05 -0.23
C ASP A 148 11.98 38.74 0.50
N GLU A 149 12.96 38.80 1.40
CA GLU A 149 12.71 38.97 2.84
C GLU A 149 12.01 37.76 3.49
N THR A 150 12.80 37.12 4.36
CA THR A 150 12.39 36.92 5.76
C THR A 150 11.45 35.74 6.05
N GLY A 151 12.02 34.69 6.66
CA GLY A 151 11.20 33.84 7.54
C GLY A 151 11.64 32.39 7.70
N ASP A 152 12.90 32.14 8.02
CA ASP A 152 13.22 30.99 8.88
C ASP A 152 12.73 31.34 10.30
N PRO A 153 11.89 30.49 10.92
CA PRO A 153 12.28 30.05 12.23
C PRO A 153 12.08 28.54 12.39
N LEU A 154 13.19 27.83 12.33
CA LEU A 154 13.60 26.88 13.36
C LEU A 154 13.11 27.34 14.75
N GLY A 155 11.99 26.79 15.21
CA GLY A 155 11.43 27.10 16.53
C GLY A 155 10.46 25.99 16.97
N GLY A 156 11.01 24.97 17.64
CA GLY A 156 10.20 23.86 18.16
C GLY A 156 10.97 22.92 19.07
N GLU A 157 11.95 23.44 19.80
CA GLU A 157 12.59 22.78 20.94
C GLU A 157 11.63 22.86 22.13
N GLY A 158 10.95 21.76 22.43
CA GLY A 158 10.00 21.63 23.53
C GLY A 158 10.45 20.55 24.50
N ALA A 159 11.42 20.89 25.34
CA ALA A 159 11.79 20.14 26.53
C ALA A 159 10.78 20.37 27.66
N GLY A 160 10.42 19.28 28.36
CA GLY A 160 10.23 19.25 29.81
C GLY A 160 8.88 19.68 30.42
N LYS A 161 8.26 18.74 31.16
CA LYS A 161 7.74 18.84 32.55
C LYS A 161 6.84 17.62 32.80
N ASP A 162 7.23 16.68 33.66
CA ASP A 162 7.01 16.70 35.12
C ASP A 162 5.63 17.25 35.54
N GLN A 163 4.72 16.37 35.98
CA GLN A 163 3.98 16.46 37.26
C GLN A 163 2.76 15.52 37.30
N SER A 164 2.86 14.45 38.11
CA SER A 164 1.88 13.93 39.09
C SER A 164 1.92 12.42 39.20
#